data_AF-D4YRF0-F1
#
_entry.id   AF-D4YRF0-F1
#
_cell.length_a   1.000
_cell.length_b   1.000
_cell.length_c   1.000
_cell.angle_alpha   90.00
_cell.angle_beta   90.00
_cell.angle_gamma   90.00
#
_symmetry.space_group_name_H-M   'P 1'
#
loop_
_entity.id
_entity.type
_entity.pdbx_description
1 polymer ?
#
loop_
_entity_poly.entity_id
_entity_poly.type
_entity_poly.pdbx_seq_one_letter_code
_entity_poly.pdbx_strand_id
1 'polypeptide(L)'
;MKIKLFKRLLILTGGVFLCCEAATTSTLTHAASYNRSEMRSFVRKTLAHYHAYGSVEVIKNGETQQISYGDAIHSKRISNGNSRIVYPTGSIQKIVTGAIIQQLIDQ
;
A
#
# COMPACT_ATOMS: atom_id res chain seq x y z
N MET A 1 -17.77 -4.11 52.73
CA MET A 1 -17.14 -3.03 51.93
C MET A 1 -15.63 -3.30 51.89
N LYS A 2 -15.06 -3.53 50.68
CA LYS A 2 -13.63 -3.53 50.25
C LYS A 2 -12.66 -4.48 51.02
N ILE A 3 -12.32 -5.68 50.53
CA ILE A 3 -11.39 -6.11 49.45
C ILE A 3 -9.94 -5.63 49.61
N LYS A 4 -9.05 -6.54 50.04
CA LYS A 4 -7.83 -7.00 49.34
C LYS A 4 -7.02 -7.97 50.25
N LEU A 5 -6.96 -9.26 49.89
CA LEU A 5 -6.08 -10.27 50.50
C LEU A 5 -5.52 -11.13 49.36
N PHE A 6 -4.27 -10.91 48.92
CA PHE A 6 -3.06 -11.61 49.37
C PHE A 6 -3.12 -13.14 49.20
N LYS A 7 -2.43 -13.66 48.17
CA LYS A 7 -1.73 -14.97 48.11
C LYS A 7 -1.21 -15.18 46.68
N ARG A 8 0.08 -15.03 46.38
CA ARG A 8 1.20 -15.97 46.64
C ARG A 8 0.87 -17.45 46.34
N LEU A 9 1.50 -17.91 45.25
CA LEU A 9 2.40 -19.07 45.20
C LEU A 9 1.84 -20.46 44.88
N LEU A 10 2.51 -21.11 43.90
CA LEU A 10 2.76 -22.55 43.71
C LEU A 10 1.54 -23.38 43.22
N ILE A 11 1.60 -24.32 42.26
CA ILE A 11 2.32 -25.62 42.18
C ILE A 11 1.99 -26.19 40.77
N LEU A 12 2.97 -26.48 39.90
CA LEU A 12 3.57 -27.80 39.61
C LEU A 12 2.71 -28.77 38.75
N THR A 13 3.41 -29.42 37.82
CA THR A 13 3.13 -30.68 37.09
C THR A 13 2.11 -30.72 35.96
N GLY A 14 2.60 -31.18 34.80
CA GLY A 14 1.84 -32.06 33.92
C GLY A 14 1.88 -31.67 32.46
N GLY A 15 2.74 -32.32 31.68
CA GLY A 15 2.57 -32.38 30.22
C GLY A 15 3.79 -31.92 29.43
N VAL A 16 4.68 -32.86 29.13
CA VAL A 16 5.41 -32.81 27.87
C VAL A 16 4.35 -32.92 26.77
N PHE A 17 3.97 -31.79 26.18
CA PHE A 17 3.29 -31.77 24.90
C PHE A 17 4.26 -31.14 23.91
N LEU A 18 5.04 -32.00 23.25
CA LEU A 18 5.68 -31.68 21.98
C LEU A 18 4.56 -31.44 20.96
N CYS A 19 3.97 -30.24 20.98
CA CYS A 19 3.32 -29.75 19.78
C CYS A 19 4.46 -29.29 18.89
N CYS A 20 4.76 -30.08 17.87
CA CYS A 20 5.52 -29.64 16.73
C CYS A 20 4.71 -28.48 16.12
N GLU A 21 5.04 -27.23 16.49
CA GLU A 21 4.71 -26.11 15.64
C GLU A 21 5.46 -26.40 14.34
N ALA A 22 4.71 -26.87 13.35
CA ALA A 22 5.14 -26.80 11.97
C ALA A 22 5.42 -25.32 11.73
N ALA A 23 6.69 -24.95 11.88
CA ALA A 23 7.24 -23.68 11.46
C ALA A 23 6.92 -23.61 9.98
N THR A 24 5.77 -23.01 9.68
CA THR A 24 5.46 -22.53 8.35
C THR A 24 6.49 -21.43 8.18
N THR A 25 7.64 -21.83 7.65
CA THR A 25 8.65 -20.92 7.16
C THR A 25 7.94 -20.18 6.05
N SER A 26 7.24 -19.11 6.41
CA SER A 26 6.83 -18.10 5.48
C SER A 26 8.14 -17.67 4.86
N THR A 27 8.41 -18.20 3.66
CA THR A 27 9.38 -17.61 2.78
C THR A 27 8.79 -16.23 2.52
N LEU A 28 9.16 -15.27 3.39
CA LEU A 28 9.17 -13.87 3.08
C LEU A 28 10.04 -13.82 1.84
N THR A 29 9.40 -13.94 0.67
CA THR A 29 10.03 -13.67 -0.60
C THR A 29 10.53 -12.26 -0.42
N HIS A 30 11.84 -12.14 -0.23
CA HIS A 30 12.49 -10.85 -0.18
C HIS A 30 12.21 -10.26 -1.55
N ALA A 31 11.19 -9.40 -1.59
CA ALA A 31 10.78 -8.67 -2.75
C ALA A 31 12.07 -8.11 -3.37
N ALA A 32 12.45 -8.63 -4.54
CA ALA A 32 13.66 -8.18 -5.22
C ALA A 32 13.65 -6.65 -5.20
N SER A 33 14.68 -6.05 -4.58
CA SER A 33 14.78 -4.61 -4.30
C SER A 33 14.36 -3.85 -5.56
N TYR A 34 13.14 -3.33 -5.54
CA TYR A 34 12.57 -2.66 -6.68
C TYR A 34 13.34 -1.37 -6.89
N ASN A 35 13.97 -1.23 -8.06
CA ASN A 35 14.72 -0.02 -8.36
C ASN A 35 13.77 1.14 -8.66
N ARG A 36 13.36 1.84 -7.60
CA ARG A 36 12.53 3.06 -7.66
C ARG A 36 13.13 4.11 -8.60
N SER A 37 14.45 4.21 -8.68
CA SER A 37 15.13 5.21 -9.51
C SER A 37 15.03 4.90 -11.01
N GLU A 38 15.10 3.62 -11.38
CA GLU A 38 14.98 3.18 -12.77
C GLU A 38 13.57 3.40 -13.29
N MET A 39 12.56 2.98 -12.52
CA MET A 39 11.16 3.24 -12.88
C MET A 39 10.86 4.73 -12.97
N ARG A 40 11.37 5.53 -12.02
CA ARG A 40 11.22 6.99 -12.07
C ARG A 40 11.81 7.57 -13.35
N SER A 41 12.99 7.11 -13.74
CA SER A 41 13.67 7.56 -14.95
C SER A 41 12.90 7.15 -16.20
N PHE A 42 12.42 5.90 -16.27
CA PHE A 42 11.61 5.39 -17.35
C PHE A 42 10.31 6.21 -17.53
N VAL A 43 9.51 6.34 -16.48
CA VAL A 43 8.24 7.08 -16.52
C VAL A 43 8.46 8.52 -16.95
N ARG A 44 9.46 9.21 -16.37
CA ARG A 44 9.75 10.60 -16.74
C ARG A 44 10.22 10.75 -18.18
N LYS A 45 11.05 9.82 -18.68
CA LYS A 45 11.48 9.81 -20.09
C LYS A 45 10.30 9.58 -21.02
N THR A 46 9.41 8.65 -20.70
CA THR A 46 8.20 8.36 -21.48
C THR A 46 7.27 9.56 -21.53
N LEU A 47 6.95 10.17 -20.37
CA LEU A 47 6.11 11.36 -20.31
C LEU A 47 6.73 12.54 -21.09
N ALA A 48 8.04 12.74 -20.96
CA ALA A 48 8.75 13.75 -21.74
C ALA A 48 8.69 13.48 -23.26
N HIS A 49 8.94 12.24 -23.69
CA HIS A 49 8.92 11.82 -25.09
C HIS A 49 7.55 12.09 -25.75
N TYR A 50 6.46 11.84 -25.03
CA TYR A 50 5.11 12.08 -25.52
C TYR A 50 4.56 13.47 -25.21
N HIS A 51 5.39 14.40 -24.71
CA HIS A 51 4.98 15.75 -24.33
C HIS A 51 3.79 15.76 -23.34
N ALA A 52 3.67 14.73 -22.51
CA ALA A 52 2.60 14.56 -21.55
C ALA A 52 3.03 15.06 -20.18
N TYR A 53 2.21 15.91 -19.55
CA TYR A 53 2.39 16.31 -18.16
C TYR A 53 1.42 15.53 -17.28
N GLY A 54 1.91 14.99 -16.18
CA GLY A 54 1.04 14.27 -15.24
C GLY A 54 1.80 13.59 -14.12
N SER A 55 1.07 12.70 -13.44
CA SER A 55 1.57 11.84 -12.38
C SER A 55 1.20 10.40 -12.66
N VAL A 56 2.10 9.49 -12.36
CA VAL A 56 1.91 8.04 -12.43
C VAL A 56 2.21 7.46 -11.06
N GLU A 57 1.35 6.58 -10.57
CA GLU A 57 1.51 5.90 -9.30
C GLU A 57 1.69 4.41 -9.55
N VAL A 58 2.77 3.85 -8.99
CA VAL A 58 3.11 2.43 -9.13
C VAL A 58 3.06 1.79 -7.75
N ILE A 59 2.25 0.76 -7.61
CA ILE A 59 2.18 -0.05 -6.39
C ILE A 59 2.89 -1.37 -6.66
N LYS A 60 3.95 -1.65 -5.90
CA LYS A 60 4.71 -2.91 -6.00
C LYS A 60 5.07 -3.40 -4.61
N ASN A 61 4.75 -4.67 -4.33
CA ASN A 61 5.03 -5.32 -3.04
C ASN A 61 4.45 -4.54 -1.84
N GLY A 62 3.27 -3.95 -2.00
CA GLY A 62 2.63 -3.14 -0.95
C GLY A 62 3.21 -1.73 -0.79
N GLU A 63 4.27 -1.37 -1.53
CA GLU A 63 4.85 -0.04 -1.51
C GLU A 63 4.37 0.80 -2.70
N THR A 64 4.00 2.04 -2.41
CA THR A 64 3.54 3.00 -3.41
C THR A 64 4.66 3.98 -3.78
N GLN A 65 4.85 4.18 -5.09
CA GLN A 65 5.75 5.18 -5.63
C GLN A 65 5.00 6.11 -6.60
N GLN A 66 4.84 7.37 -6.18
CA GLN A 66 4.35 8.42 -7.06
C GLN A 66 5.51 9.03 -7.88
N ILE A 67 5.33 9.11 -9.18
CA ILE A 67 6.28 9.69 -10.13
C ILE A 67 5.55 10.77 -10.94
N SER A 68 5.90 12.03 -10.70
CA SER A 68 5.34 13.17 -11.42
C SER A 68 6.32 13.75 -12.44
N TYR A 69 5.76 14.37 -13.48
CA TYR A 69 6.50 15.09 -14.52
C TYR A 69 5.73 16.34 -14.97
N GLY A 70 6.42 17.49 -15.02
CA GLY A 70 5.83 18.77 -15.42
C GLY A 70 4.89 19.41 -14.39
N ASP A 71 4.12 20.39 -14.87
CA ASP A 71 3.16 21.16 -14.08
C ASP A 71 1.72 20.66 -14.34
N ALA A 72 0.90 20.65 -13.29
CA ALA A 72 -0.54 20.37 -13.36
C ALA A 72 -1.30 21.58 -13.87
N ILE A 73 -0.91 22.77 -13.38
CA ILE A 73 -1.50 24.05 -13.76
C ILE A 73 -0.37 24.99 -14.10
N HIS A 74 -0.13 25.16 -15.41
CA HIS A 74 1.00 25.94 -15.92
C HIS A 74 0.95 27.41 -15.48
N SER A 75 -0.24 28.04 -15.53
CA SER A 75 -0.44 29.44 -15.13
C SER A 75 -0.11 29.71 -13.66
N LYS A 76 -0.28 28.70 -12.80
CA LYS A 76 -0.04 28.80 -11.36
C LYS A 76 1.26 28.13 -10.91
N ARG A 77 2.06 27.60 -11.85
CA ARG A 77 3.30 26.84 -11.59
C ARG A 77 3.10 25.75 -10.53
N ILE A 78 1.94 25.10 -10.54
CA ILE A 78 1.65 24.02 -9.59
C ILE A 78 2.18 22.71 -10.18
N SER A 79 3.15 22.12 -9.50
CA SER A 79 3.75 20.84 -9.92
C SER A 79 2.74 19.69 -9.89
N ASN A 80 2.86 18.76 -10.85
CA ASN A 80 2.12 17.50 -10.85
C ASN A 80 2.41 16.58 -9.65
N GLY A 81 3.43 16.87 -8.84
CA GLY A 81 3.69 16.15 -7.58
C GLY A 81 2.85 16.62 -6.40
N ASN A 82 1.98 17.62 -6.56
CA ASN A 82 1.17 18.15 -5.48
C ASN A 82 -0.01 17.21 -5.17
N SER A 83 -0.19 16.85 -3.89
CA SER A 83 -1.22 15.92 -3.42
C SER A 83 -2.67 16.41 -3.58
N ARG A 84 -2.87 17.69 -3.89
CA ARG A 84 -4.20 18.29 -4.07
C ARG A 84 -4.66 18.34 -5.53
N ILE A 85 -3.84 17.87 -6.47
CA ILE A 85 -4.22 17.81 -7.87
C ILE A 85 -5.09 16.58 -8.11
N VAL A 86 -6.24 16.81 -8.74
CA VAL A 86 -7.18 15.76 -9.15
C VAL A 86 -7.32 15.78 -10.66
N TYR A 87 -7.35 14.60 -11.26
CA TYR A 87 -7.52 14.43 -12.71
C TYR A 87 -8.89 13.81 -13.00
N PRO A 88 -9.55 14.19 -14.10
CA PRO A 88 -10.74 13.49 -14.55
C PRO A 88 -10.38 12.05 -14.94
N THR A 89 -11.03 11.08 -14.31
CA THR A 89 -10.74 9.64 -14.49
C THR A 89 -11.48 9.04 -15.70
N GLY A 90 -12.45 9.76 -16.26
CA GLY A 90 -13.24 9.32 -17.42
C GLY A 90 -13.86 7.95 -17.19
N SER A 91 -13.62 7.00 -18.10
CA SER A 91 -14.19 5.65 -18.00
C SER A 91 -13.65 4.80 -16.84
N ILE A 92 -12.54 5.17 -16.20
CA ILE A 92 -12.04 4.45 -15.01
C ILE A 92 -13.06 4.55 -13.87
N GLN A 93 -13.91 5.59 -13.85
CA GLN A 93 -15.01 5.71 -12.90
C GLN A 93 -15.94 4.48 -12.88
N LYS A 94 -16.08 3.78 -14.01
CA LYS A 94 -16.90 2.55 -14.12
C LYS A 94 -16.40 1.44 -13.19
N ILE A 95 -15.09 1.34 -12.98
CA ILE A 95 -14.50 0.34 -12.08
C ILE A 95 -14.89 0.64 -10.63
N VAL A 96 -14.86 1.91 -10.23
CA VAL A 96 -15.29 2.34 -8.90
C VAL A 96 -16.77 2.05 -8.69
N THR A 97 -17.63 2.37 -9.68
CA THR A 97 -19.06 2.04 -9.62
C THR A 97 -19.29 0.53 -9.52
N GLY A 98 -18.56 -0.28 -10.28
CA GLY A 98 -18.62 -1.74 -10.19
C GLY A 98 -18.25 -2.26 -8.81
N ALA A 99 -17.22 -1.70 -8.18
CA ALA A 99 -16.83 -2.05 -6.82
C ALA A 99 -17.92 -1.70 -5.79
N ILE A 100 -18.61 -0.57 -5.95
CA ILE A 100 -19.75 -0.19 -5.11
C ILE A 100 -20.90 -1.20 -5.27
N ILE A 101 -21.22 -1.59 -6.50
CA ILE A 101 -22.27 -2.59 -6.77
C ILE A 101 -21.89 -3.94 -6.13
N GLN A 102 -20.64 -4.37 -6.25
CA GLN A 102 -20.17 -5.62 -5.63
C GLN A 102 -20.35 -5.58 -4.11
N GLN A 103 -20.00 -4.47 -3.45
CA GLN A 103 -20.21 -4.29 -2.02
C GLN A 103 -21.69 -4.37 -1.61
N LEU A 104 -22.62 -3.99 -2.49
CA LEU A 104 -24.06 -4.12 -2.24
C LEU A 104 -24.57 -5.55 -2.44
N ILE A 105 -23.91 -6.36 -3.27
CA ILE A 105 -24.25 -7.77 -3.49
C ILE A 105 -23.73 -8.65 -2.34
N ASP A 106 -22.53 -8.32 -1.83
CA ASP A 106 -21.86 -9.10 -0.78
C ASP A 106 -22.33 -8.74 0.65
N GLN A 107 -23.26 -7.79 0.79
CA GLN A 107 -23.93 -7.41 2.05
C GLN A 107 -25.05 -8.37 2.42
#